data_AF-A0A0S8F0S9-F1
#
_entry.id   AF-A0A0S8F0S9-F1
#
_cell.length_a   1.000
_cell.length_b   1.000
_cell.length_c   1.000
_cell.angle_alpha   90.00
_cell.angle_beta   90.00
_cell.angle_gamma   90.00
#
_symmetry.space_group_name_H-M   'P 1'
#
loop_
_entity.id
_entity.type
_entity.pdbx_description
1 polymer ?
#
loop_
_entity_poly.entity_id
_entity_poly.type
_entity_poly.pdbx_seq_one_letter_code
_entity_poly.pdbx_strand_id
1 'polypeptide(L)' 'PDNRRFDLAFDPSPSAALPTEIYLPATRHYPEGWSLSGCDETTGCTSSWNAETEILEVLTPNQTARVELQITPDG' A
#
# COMPACT_ATOMS: atom_id res chain seq x y z
N PRO A 1 0.79 -16.88 -9.10
CA PRO A 1 1.95 -15.98 -9.32
C PRO A 1 3.09 -16.35 -8.38
N ASP A 2 4.25 -16.66 -8.94
CA ASP A 2 5.29 -17.45 -8.26
C ASP A 2 5.96 -16.73 -7.07
N ASN A 3 5.78 -15.41 -6.94
CA ASN A 3 6.52 -14.60 -5.97
C ASN A 3 5.62 -13.85 -4.97
N ARG A 4 4.29 -14.02 -5.06
CA ARG A 4 3.30 -13.31 -4.21
C ARG A 4 3.54 -11.79 -4.08
N ARG A 5 4.07 -11.18 -5.15
CA ARG A 5 4.28 -9.74 -5.28
C ARG A 5 3.01 -9.09 -5.83
N PHE A 6 2.65 -7.94 -5.29
CA PHE A 6 1.60 -7.07 -5.81
C PHE A 6 2.18 -5.68 -6.10
N ASP A 7 1.91 -5.17 -7.29
CA ASP A 7 2.36 -3.87 -7.76
C ASP A 7 1.14 -3.01 -8.08
N LEU A 8 1.11 -1.77 -7.58
CA LEU A 8 0.04 -0.81 -7.86
C LEU A 8 0.66 0.54 -8.24
N ALA A 9 0.30 1.05 -9.40
CA ALA A 9 0.66 2.40 -9.81
C ALA A 9 -0.60 3.23 -10.05
N PHE A 10 -0.66 4.44 -9.48
CA PHE A 10 -1.78 5.35 -9.64
C PHE A 10 -1.33 6.81 -9.64
N ASP A 11 -2.11 7.64 -10.31
CA ASP A 11 -1.93 9.10 -10.28
C ASP A 11 -2.84 9.65 -9.17
N PRO A 12 -2.27 10.21 -8.07
CA PRO A 12 -3.06 10.65 -6.93
C PRO A 12 -3.90 11.88 -7.28
N SER A 13 -5.07 11.98 -6.63
CA SER A 13 -5.87 13.20 -6.66
C SER A 13 -5.50 14.08 -5.46
N PRO A 14 -4.99 15.31 -5.66
CA PRO A 14 -4.63 16.20 -4.56
C PRO A 14 -5.80 16.54 -3.63
N SER A 15 -7.03 16.44 -4.13
CA SER A 15 -8.27 16.70 -3.40
C SER A 15 -8.84 15.49 -2.68
N ALA A 16 -8.25 14.29 -2.84
CA ALA A 16 -8.70 13.12 -2.11
C ALA A 16 -8.38 13.27 -0.62
N ALA A 17 -9.43 13.23 0.21
CA ALA A 17 -9.33 13.32 1.66
C ALA A 17 -9.39 11.94 2.35
N LEU A 18 -9.72 10.89 1.61
CA LEU A 18 -9.80 9.52 2.09
C LEU A 18 -8.65 8.69 1.52
N PRO A 19 -8.18 7.67 2.27
CA PRO A 19 -7.12 6.81 1.79
C PRO A 19 -7.58 5.94 0.62
N THR A 20 -6.63 5.50 -0.19
CA THR A 20 -6.78 4.32 -1.03
C THR A 20 -6.81 3.08 -0.13
N GLU A 21 -7.86 2.27 -0.23
CA GLU A 21 -7.98 1.02 0.52
C GLU A 21 -7.61 -0.18 -0.38
N ILE A 22 -6.67 -0.99 0.09
CA ILE A 22 -6.21 -2.19 -0.60
C ILE A 22 -6.49 -3.38 0.31
N TYR A 23 -7.39 -4.25 -0.12
CA TYR A 23 -7.61 -5.54 0.55
C TYR A 23 -6.43 -6.48 0.26
N LEU A 24 -5.70 -6.85 1.30
CA LEU A 24 -4.54 -7.72 1.23
C LEU A 24 -4.80 -8.97 2.09
N PRO A 25 -5.07 -10.16 1.51
CA PRO A 25 -5.30 -11.38 2.28
C PRO A 25 -4.00 -11.91 2.91
N ALA A 26 -3.47 -11.17 3.87
CA ALA A 26 -2.17 -11.33 4.52
C ALA A 26 -2.02 -12.72 5.13
N THR A 27 -3.04 -13.19 5.85
CA THR A 27 -3.03 -14.51 6.50
C THR A 27 -2.90 -15.66 5.50
N ARG A 28 -3.42 -15.50 4.28
CA ARG A 28 -3.42 -16.53 3.23
C ARG A 28 -2.19 -16.47 2.34
N HIS A 29 -1.70 -15.27 2.03
CA HIS A 29 -0.65 -15.07 1.03
C HIS A 29 0.70 -14.67 1.64
N TYR A 30 0.72 -14.15 2.86
CA TYR A 30 1.89 -13.57 3.50
C TYR A 30 2.04 -14.08 4.94
N PRO A 31 2.11 -15.41 5.16
CA PRO A 31 2.11 -16.00 6.50
C PRO A 31 3.33 -15.62 7.35
N GLU A 32 4.43 -15.23 6.69
CA GLU A 32 5.69 -14.83 7.32
C GLU A 32 5.83 -13.30 7.44
N GLY A 33 4.82 -12.55 6.99
CA GLY A 33 4.85 -11.09 6.93
C GLY A 33 4.92 -10.55 5.50
N TRP A 34 4.87 -9.23 5.40
CA TRP A 34 4.96 -8.49 4.15
C TRP A 34 5.44 -7.07 4.42
N SER A 35 6.07 -6.49 3.40
CA SER A 35 6.57 -5.12 3.40
C SER A 35 5.92 -4.29 2.31
N LEU A 36 5.67 -3.01 2.60
CA LEU A 36 5.30 -1.98 1.63
C LEU A 36 6.53 -1.17 1.23
N SER A 37 6.73 -0.93 -0.05
CA SER A 37 7.67 0.08 -0.55
C SER A 37 6.95 1.05 -1.50
N GLY A 38 7.54 2.25 -1.65
CA GLY A 38 7.00 3.31 -2.51
C GLY A 38 5.99 4.26 -1.84
N CYS A 39 5.80 4.13 -0.52
CA CYS A 39 5.03 5.06 0.29
C CYS A 39 5.85 5.48 1.51
N ASP A 40 6.49 6.64 1.42
CA ASP A 40 7.31 7.20 2.50
C ASP A 40 6.80 8.57 2.95
N GLU A 41 6.84 8.84 4.26
CA GLU A 41 6.39 10.12 4.83
C GLU A 41 7.17 11.31 4.26
N THR A 42 8.46 11.10 3.96
CA THR A 42 9.34 12.11 3.35
C THR A 42 8.91 12.50 1.95
N THR A 43 8.14 11.65 1.27
CA THR A 43 7.55 11.89 -0.05
C THR A 43 6.08 12.33 0.03
N GLY A 44 5.56 12.53 1.25
CA GLY A 44 4.18 12.92 1.48
C GLY A 44 3.18 11.76 1.35
N CYS A 45 3.62 10.52 1.58
CA CYS A 45 2.76 9.34 1.60
C CYS A 45 2.76 8.73 3.00
N THR A 46 1.59 8.36 3.52
CA THR A 46 1.46 7.59 4.77
C THR A 46 0.66 6.33 4.52
N SER A 47 0.92 5.29 5.33
CA SER A 47 0.15 4.05 5.27
C SER A 47 -0.19 3.51 6.65
N SER A 48 -1.31 2.81 6.74
CA SER A 48 -1.78 2.10 7.94
C SER A 48 -2.30 0.73 7.57
N TRP A 49 -2.01 -0.26 8.42
CA TRP A 49 -2.47 -1.63 8.26
C TRP A 49 -3.48 -2.01 9.34
N ASN A 50 -4.62 -2.56 8.92
CA ASN A 50 -5.59 -3.17 9.82
C ASN A 50 -5.62 -4.69 9.63
N ALA A 51 -5.09 -5.43 10.61
CA ALA A 51 -5.03 -6.88 10.58
C ALA A 51 -6.39 -7.58 10.78
N GLU A 52 -7.38 -6.91 11.38
CA GLU A 52 -8.70 -7.49 11.61
C GLU A 52 -9.53 -7.52 10.32
N THR A 53 -9.39 -6.49 9.49
CA THR A 53 -10.10 -6.36 8.20
C THR A 53 -9.24 -6.73 6.99
N GLU A 54 -7.95 -6.94 7.21
CA GLU A 54 -6.96 -7.19 6.16
C GLU A 54 -6.90 -6.05 5.11
N ILE A 55 -7.01 -4.80 5.57
CA ILE A 55 -6.99 -3.59 4.72
C ILE A 55 -5.72 -2.78 4.99
N LEU A 56 -4.99 -2.48 3.91
CA LEU A 56 -3.94 -1.48 3.86
C LEU A 56 -4.53 -0.17 3.34
N GLU A 57 -4.42 0.88 4.14
CA GLU A 57 -4.80 2.24 3.79
C GLU A 57 -3.55 3.01 3.36
N VAL A 58 -3.65 3.74 2.25
CA VAL A 58 -2.57 4.60 1.74
C VAL A 58 -3.11 6.00 1.47
N LEU A 59 -2.50 7.00 2.09
CA LEU A 59 -2.90 8.39 1.97
C LEU A 59 -1.76 9.22 1.37
N THR A 60 -2.10 10.00 0.34
CA THR A 60 -1.14 10.80 -0.46
C THR A 60 -1.61 12.26 -0.56
N PRO A 61 -1.69 12.99 0.58
CA PRO A 61 -2.32 14.30 0.62
C PRO A 61 -1.56 15.31 -0.25
N ASN A 62 -2.30 16.08 -1.06
CA ASN A 62 -1.76 17.10 -1.97
C ASN A 62 -0.72 16.59 -3.00
N GLN A 63 -0.57 15.27 -3.16
CA GLN A 63 0.39 14.70 -4.10
C GLN A 63 -0.18 14.73 -5.52
N THR A 64 0.67 15.08 -6.50
CA THR A 64 0.37 15.04 -7.94
C THR A 64 1.29 14.09 -8.71
N ALA A 65 2.43 13.74 -8.11
CA ALA A 65 3.36 12.79 -8.70
C ALA A 65 2.77 11.38 -8.66
N ARG A 66 2.97 10.60 -9.72
CA ARG A 66 2.57 9.20 -9.79
C ARG A 66 3.15 8.42 -8.62
N VAL A 67 2.32 7.61 -7.99
CA VAL A 67 2.68 6.73 -6.88
C VAL A 67 2.87 5.33 -7.44
N GLU A 68 3.96 4.67 -7.05
CA GLU A 68 4.28 3.29 -7.41
C GLU A 68 4.50 2.50 -6.12
N LEU A 69 3.51 1.68 -5.74
CA LEU A 69 3.54 0.85 -4.56
C LEU A 69 3.91 -0.58 -4.92
N GLN A 70 4.67 -1.21 -4.03
CA GLN A 70 4.97 -2.61 -4.11
C GLN A 70 4.77 -3.28 -2.75
N ILE A 71 4.03 -4.39 -2.75
CA ILE A 71 3.83 -5.27 -1.60
C ILE A 71 4.57 -6.58 -1.91
N THR A 72 5.49 -6.95 -1.03
CA THR A 72 6.28 -8.18 -1.13
C THR A 72 6.19 -9.00 0.15
N PRO A 73 6.26 -10.34 0.08
CA PRO A 73 6.47 -11.15 1.27
C PRO A 73 7.74 -10.74 2.00
N ASP A 74 7.66 -10.72 3.33
CA ASP A 74 8.85 -10.78 4.16
C ASP A 74 9.42 -12.18 4.03
N GLY A 75 10.72 -12.28 3.80
CA GLY A 75 11.43 -13.55 3.64
C GLY A 75 11.83 -14.18 4.96
#